data_AF-A0A850M4B7-F1
#
_entry.id   AF-A0A850M4B7-F1
#
_cell.length_a   1.000
_cell.length_b   1.000
_cell.length_c   1.000
_cell.angle_alpha   90.00
_cell.angle_beta   90.00
_cell.angle_gamma   90.00
#
_symmetry.space_group_name_H-M   'P 1'
#
loop_
_entity.id
_entity.type
_entity.pdbx_description
1 polymer ?
#
loop_
_entity_poly.entity_id
_entity_poly.type
_entity_poly.pdbx_seq_one_letter_code
_entity_poly.pdbx_strand_id
1 'polypeptide(L)'
;MKKFWCVSLVLLLTALCAGARSLTPQVVPEILEPRGALLASADPIFINGNGGFTGYPGNGTKADPYRIVNLTINGNATAWCIAVQSTDCYFIINGCTLSNATAGVLLINVTFATVNGSVITNTATGIDFKSVENSTIVNSTIRHTINGGILTFLCHNNTITANTVEDNPRHGIQVEGSDENEISGNTLRRNGIALVLWTSHNNTVSRNTFQCNDEAWQLQSSTGNTFHDNVLLECETPPIPGFGWVACLIAGAALVAGGFLRARAKKAEFAAPRR
;
A
#
# COMPACT_ATOMS: atom_id res chain seq x y z
N MET A 1 33.83 -2.06 -54.87
CA MET A 1 33.53 -0.63 -55.06
C MET A 1 32.13 -0.36 -54.52
N LYS A 2 32.01 0.42 -53.44
CA LYS A 2 30.74 0.93 -52.90
C LYS A 2 30.20 2.04 -53.81
N LYS A 3 28.88 2.20 -53.94
CA LYS A 3 28.20 3.50 -54.06
C LYS A 3 26.68 3.39 -53.86
N PHE A 4 26.24 4.02 -52.78
CA PHE A 4 24.88 4.52 -52.49
C PHE A 4 24.51 5.66 -53.44
N TRP A 5 23.23 5.77 -53.79
CA TRP A 5 22.45 7.00 -54.08
C TRP A 5 21.03 6.68 -53.60
N CYS A 6 20.35 7.33 -52.65
CA CYS A 6 20.23 8.73 -52.24
C CYS A 6 19.63 9.63 -53.34
N VAL A 7 18.31 9.83 -53.29
CA VAL A 7 17.64 11.01 -53.84
C VAL A 7 16.67 11.53 -52.78
N SER A 8 17.02 12.68 -52.22
CA SER A 8 16.17 13.58 -51.45
C SER A 8 15.54 14.61 -52.40
N LEU A 9 14.29 15.01 -52.17
CA LEU A 9 13.73 16.31 -52.61
C LEU A 9 12.50 16.62 -51.73
N VAL A 10 12.64 17.35 -50.62
CA VAL A 10 12.58 18.82 -50.44
C VAL A 10 11.19 19.43 -50.64
N LEU A 11 10.54 19.70 -49.49
CA LEU A 11 9.77 20.88 -49.06
C LEU A 11 9.02 21.75 -50.10
N LEU A 12 7.72 21.95 -49.83
CA LEU A 12 7.12 23.28 -49.89
C LEU A 12 6.21 23.51 -48.67
N LEU A 13 6.60 24.45 -47.82
CA LEU A 13 5.73 25.13 -46.85
C LEU A 13 4.69 25.97 -47.60
N THR A 14 3.44 25.94 -47.15
CA THR A 14 2.67 27.18 -46.99
C THR A 14 1.92 27.15 -45.66
N ALA A 15 2.14 28.20 -44.88
CA ALA A 15 1.51 28.45 -43.61
C ALA A 15 0.07 28.96 -43.82
N LEU A 16 -0.83 28.55 -42.93
CA LEU A 16 -1.91 29.42 -42.47
C LEU A 16 -2.07 29.21 -40.96
N CYS A 17 -1.39 30.06 -40.20
CA CYS A 17 -1.72 30.36 -38.82
C CYS A 17 -3.05 31.12 -38.80
N ALA A 18 -4.07 30.55 -38.14
CA ALA A 18 -5.11 31.31 -37.45
C ALA A 18 -5.91 30.35 -36.56
N GLY A 19 -5.48 30.21 -35.31
CA GLY A 19 -6.21 29.41 -34.34
C GLY A 19 -5.34 28.94 -33.18
N ALA A 20 -4.55 29.83 -32.58
CA ALA A 20 -3.99 29.58 -31.26
C ALA A 20 -5.18 29.48 -30.27
N ARG A 21 -5.75 28.28 -30.12
CA ARG A 21 -6.58 27.97 -28.96
C ARG A 21 -5.64 27.92 -27.78
N SER A 22 -5.73 28.94 -26.94
CA SER A 22 -5.20 28.99 -25.59
C SER A 22 -5.33 27.61 -24.96
N LEU A 23 -4.20 26.97 -24.66
CA LEU A 23 -4.15 25.83 -23.77
C LEU A 23 -4.42 26.38 -22.38
N THR A 24 -5.70 26.59 -22.07
CA THR A 24 -6.12 26.76 -20.68
C THR A 24 -5.67 25.49 -19.95
N PRO A 25 -4.97 25.62 -18.80
CA PRO A 25 -4.58 24.46 -18.03
C PRO A 25 -5.84 23.61 -17.77
N GLN A 26 -5.80 22.36 -18.24
CA GLN A 26 -6.81 21.37 -17.88
C GLN A 26 -6.75 21.25 -16.36
N VAL A 27 -7.79 21.73 -15.70
CA VAL A 27 -8.05 21.48 -14.29
C VAL A 27 -8.10 19.96 -14.16
N VAL A 28 -7.06 19.38 -13.58
CA VAL A 28 -7.11 18.01 -13.09
C VAL A 28 -8.33 17.97 -12.17
N PRO A 29 -9.34 17.11 -12.40
CA PRO A 29 -10.46 17.03 -11.49
C PRO A 29 -9.90 16.70 -10.12
N GLU A 30 -10.03 17.67 -9.21
CA GLU A 30 -9.80 17.48 -7.79
C GLU A 30 -10.60 16.23 -7.41
N ILE A 31 -9.88 15.18 -7.03
CA ILE A 31 -10.52 14.02 -6.42
C ILE A 31 -11.16 14.59 -5.17
N LEU A 32 -12.47 14.80 -5.23
CA LEU A 32 -13.30 15.10 -4.08
C LEU A 32 -13.20 13.88 -3.17
N GLU A 33 -12.18 13.87 -2.30
CA GLU A 33 -12.21 13.12 -1.05
C GLU A 33 -13.62 13.30 -0.47
N PRO A 34 -14.29 12.24 0.00
CA PRO A 34 -15.67 12.32 0.44
C PRO A 34 -15.79 13.31 1.61
N ARG A 35 -16.01 14.59 1.27
CA ARG A 35 -16.34 15.66 2.20
C ARG A 35 -17.77 15.41 2.65
N GLY A 36 -17.93 14.81 3.82
CA GLY A 36 -19.25 14.60 4.40
C GLY A 36 -19.30 14.38 5.90
N ALA A 37 -18.24 13.86 6.52
CA ALA A 37 -18.14 13.80 7.98
C ALA A 37 -17.08 14.80 8.45
N LEU A 38 -17.47 15.74 9.31
CA LEU A 38 -16.51 16.55 10.05
C LEU A 38 -15.67 15.61 10.92
N LEU A 39 -14.36 15.53 10.67
CA LEU A 39 -13.46 14.75 11.51
C LEU A 39 -13.35 15.43 12.88
N ALA A 40 -13.58 14.69 13.95
CA ALA A 40 -13.37 15.20 15.30
C ALA A 40 -11.89 15.08 15.68
N SER A 41 -11.28 16.17 16.15
CA SER A 41 -9.93 16.08 16.73
C SER A 41 -10.01 15.31 18.05
N ALA A 42 -9.07 14.40 18.26
CA ALA A 42 -8.96 13.62 19.49
C ALA A 42 -7.50 13.44 19.92
N ASP A 43 -7.31 13.29 21.23
CA ASP A 43 -6.03 12.84 21.79
C ASP A 43 -5.77 11.36 21.43
N PRO A 44 -4.51 10.90 21.51
CA PRO A 44 -4.19 9.49 21.33
C PRO A 44 -5.01 8.56 22.23
N ILE A 45 -5.47 7.46 21.64
CA ILE A 45 -6.38 6.50 22.28
C ILE A 45 -5.58 5.29 22.72
N PHE A 46 -5.81 4.85 23.96
CA PHE A 46 -5.34 3.58 24.48
C PHE A 46 -6.49 2.78 25.06
N ILE A 47 -6.64 1.54 24.60
CA ILE A 47 -7.66 0.60 25.05
C ILE A 47 -6.96 -0.69 25.48
N ASN A 48 -7.23 -1.12 26.71
CA ASN A 48 -6.70 -2.37 27.24
C ASN A 48 -7.85 -3.22 27.79
N GLY A 49 -7.99 -4.44 27.28
CA GLY A 49 -9.07 -5.34 27.65
C GLY A 49 -10.44 -4.94 27.11
N ASN A 50 -11.38 -5.88 27.18
CA ASN A 50 -12.75 -5.71 26.69
C ASN A 50 -13.49 -4.53 27.35
N GLY A 51 -13.17 -4.21 28.62
CA GLY A 51 -13.76 -3.08 29.34
C GLY A 51 -13.20 -1.70 28.95
N GLY A 52 -12.10 -1.64 28.20
CA GLY A 52 -11.48 -0.36 27.82
C GLY A 52 -12.26 0.43 26.76
N PHE A 53 -13.26 -0.18 26.13
CA PHE A 53 -14.02 0.42 25.04
C PHE A 53 -15.28 1.22 25.48
N THR A 54 -15.43 1.52 26.76
CA THR A 54 -16.63 2.20 27.30
C THR A 54 -17.01 3.51 26.58
N GLY A 55 -16.03 4.22 25.99
CA GLY A 55 -16.26 5.44 25.19
C GLY A 55 -16.57 5.21 23.70
N TYR A 56 -16.58 3.95 23.23
CA TYR A 56 -16.60 3.58 21.81
C TYR A 56 -17.68 2.56 21.45
N PRO A 57 -18.93 2.67 21.94
CA PRO A 57 -19.94 1.63 21.76
C PRO A 57 -20.27 1.37 20.28
N GLY A 58 -20.36 0.08 19.91
CA GLY A 58 -21.16 -0.32 18.75
C GLY A 58 -20.43 -0.63 17.44
N ASN A 59 -21.10 -1.47 16.65
CA ASN A 59 -21.00 -1.87 15.25
C ASN A 59 -19.71 -1.74 14.42
N GLY A 60 -18.57 -1.97 15.06
CA GLY A 60 -17.53 -2.85 14.51
C GLY A 60 -17.87 -4.33 14.72
N THR A 61 -18.98 -4.79 14.14
CA THR A 61 -19.85 -5.89 14.59
C THR A 61 -19.26 -7.32 14.71
N LYS A 62 -19.68 -8.05 15.76
CA LYS A 62 -20.55 -9.26 15.67
C LYS A 62 -21.94 -9.02 16.28
N ALA A 63 -22.54 -7.86 15.98
CA ALA A 63 -23.76 -7.30 16.58
C ALA A 63 -23.60 -7.07 18.09
N ASP A 64 -22.73 -6.21 18.59
CA ASP A 64 -22.56 -4.81 18.20
C ASP A 64 -21.26 -4.25 18.84
N PRO A 65 -20.05 -4.79 18.61
CA PRO A 65 -18.90 -4.37 19.39
C PRO A 65 -18.03 -3.37 18.61
N TYR A 66 -17.18 -2.68 19.32
CA TYR A 66 -16.94 -1.23 19.35
C TYR A 66 -16.54 -0.51 18.06
N ARG A 67 -16.64 0.83 18.07
CA ARG A 67 -16.21 1.66 16.93
C ARG A 67 -15.43 2.89 17.36
N ILE A 68 -14.30 3.09 16.71
CA ILE A 68 -13.51 4.31 16.72
C ILE A 68 -13.62 4.89 15.31
N VAL A 69 -14.36 5.98 15.13
CA VAL A 69 -14.73 6.45 13.78
C VAL A 69 -14.50 7.93 13.59
N ASN A 70 -14.06 8.31 12.39
CA ASN A 70 -13.98 9.70 11.92
C ASN A 70 -13.19 10.63 12.86
N LEU A 71 -12.09 10.13 13.43
CA LEU A 71 -11.21 10.90 14.30
C LEU A 71 -9.96 11.39 13.55
N THR A 72 -9.55 12.62 13.83
CA THR A 72 -8.21 13.12 13.51
C THR A 72 -7.36 13.08 14.76
N ILE A 73 -6.31 12.26 14.76
CA ILE A 73 -5.39 12.13 15.89
C ILE A 73 -3.98 12.49 15.41
N ASN A 74 -3.42 13.50 16.06
CA ASN A 74 -2.01 13.84 15.94
C ASN A 74 -1.30 13.30 17.18
N GLY A 75 -0.42 12.32 16.99
CA GLY A 75 0.36 11.71 18.05
C GLY A 75 1.35 12.65 18.71
N ASN A 76 1.77 13.75 18.07
CA ASN A 76 2.77 14.67 18.63
C ASN A 76 4.01 13.96 19.20
N ALA A 77 4.55 13.00 18.44
CA ALA A 77 5.66 12.12 18.79
C ALA A 77 5.39 11.14 19.95
N THR A 78 4.13 10.80 20.24
CA THR A 78 3.78 9.69 21.13
C THR A 78 4.11 8.32 20.50
N ALA A 79 3.97 7.27 21.31
CA ALA A 79 4.17 5.90 20.86
C ALA A 79 3.06 5.41 19.90
N TRP A 80 1.84 5.93 19.97
CA TRP A 80 0.75 5.55 19.06
C TRP A 80 -0.29 6.67 18.89
N CYS A 81 -1.06 6.64 17.79
CA CYS A 81 -2.32 7.37 17.71
C CYS A 81 -3.46 6.56 18.31
N ILE A 82 -3.60 5.29 17.92
CA ILE A 82 -4.56 4.35 18.50
C ILE A 82 -3.82 3.07 18.88
N ALA A 83 -3.88 2.68 20.14
CA ALA A 83 -3.44 1.37 20.59
C ALA A 83 -4.56 0.61 21.26
N VAL A 84 -4.73 -0.66 20.87
CA VAL A 84 -5.69 -1.59 21.47
C VAL A 84 -4.97 -2.88 21.82
N GLN A 85 -5.18 -3.38 23.03
CA GLN A 85 -4.48 -4.54 23.53
C GLN A 85 -5.39 -5.51 24.29
N SER A 86 -5.07 -6.80 24.21
CA SER A 86 -5.66 -7.87 25.02
C SER A 86 -7.18 -7.95 24.93
N THR A 87 -7.73 -8.02 23.71
CA THR A 87 -9.18 -8.07 23.50
C THR A 87 -9.57 -9.08 22.42
N ASP A 88 -10.71 -9.71 22.64
CA ASP A 88 -11.39 -10.58 21.68
C ASP A 88 -12.76 -10.03 21.25
N CYS A 89 -13.05 -8.78 21.61
CA CYS A 89 -14.23 -8.08 21.12
C CYS A 89 -14.03 -7.68 19.67
N TYR A 90 -15.10 -7.76 18.86
CA TYR A 90 -15.05 -7.17 17.53
C TYR A 90 -14.95 -5.65 17.67
N PHE A 91 -14.15 -4.99 16.85
CA PHE A 91 -14.19 -3.54 16.78
C PHE A 91 -13.72 -3.04 15.42
N ILE A 92 -14.10 -1.80 15.11
CA ILE A 92 -13.69 -1.12 13.89
C ILE A 92 -13.01 0.20 14.18
N ILE A 93 -11.88 0.45 13.52
CA ILE A 93 -11.26 1.76 13.36
C ILE A 93 -11.61 2.23 11.94
N ASN A 94 -12.54 3.17 11.81
CA ASN A 94 -13.12 3.53 10.51
C ASN A 94 -12.93 5.02 10.17
N GLY A 95 -12.34 5.33 9.02
CA GLY A 95 -12.30 6.71 8.53
C GLY A 95 -11.45 7.66 9.37
N CYS A 96 -10.46 7.14 10.10
CA CYS A 96 -9.60 7.97 10.95
C CYS A 96 -8.41 8.55 10.18
N THR A 97 -7.96 9.74 10.54
CA THR A 97 -6.72 10.37 10.06
C THR A 97 -5.70 10.40 11.20
N LEU A 98 -4.62 9.62 11.06
CA LEU A 98 -3.65 9.34 12.14
C LEU A 98 -2.26 9.80 11.70
N SER A 99 -1.57 10.58 12.53
CA SER A 99 -0.26 11.13 12.15
C SER A 99 0.71 11.42 13.29
N ASN A 100 2.00 11.54 12.97
CA ASN A 100 3.07 11.99 13.87
C ASN A 100 3.20 11.16 15.17
N ALA A 101 3.13 9.84 15.06
CA ALA A 101 3.34 8.90 16.17
C ALA A 101 4.37 7.82 15.80
N THR A 102 4.84 7.06 16.78
CA THR A 102 5.63 5.85 16.47
C THR A 102 4.79 4.84 15.69
N ALA A 103 3.57 4.52 16.14
CA ALA A 103 2.60 3.73 15.38
C ALA A 103 1.33 4.56 15.06
N GLY A 104 0.79 4.47 13.85
CA GLY A 104 -0.55 5.00 13.59
C GLY A 104 -1.59 4.20 14.35
N VAL A 105 -1.64 2.90 14.05
CA VAL A 105 -2.44 1.91 14.79
C VAL A 105 -1.51 0.82 15.34
N LEU A 106 -1.62 0.53 16.63
CA LEU A 106 -0.89 -0.56 17.29
C LEU A 106 -1.89 -1.54 17.91
N LEU A 107 -1.90 -2.78 17.43
CA LEU A 107 -2.71 -3.85 17.99
C LEU A 107 -1.82 -4.93 18.60
N ILE A 108 -2.07 -5.33 19.84
CA ILE A 108 -1.30 -6.39 20.51
C ILE A 108 -2.24 -7.39 21.18
N ASN A 109 -2.13 -8.68 20.82
CA ASN A 109 -2.97 -9.75 21.36
C ASN A 109 -4.47 -9.44 21.17
N VAL A 110 -4.88 -9.35 19.90
CA VAL A 110 -6.21 -8.90 19.49
C VAL A 110 -6.83 -9.90 18.52
N THR A 111 -8.14 -10.12 18.62
CA THR A 111 -8.90 -10.81 17.57
C THR A 111 -10.05 -9.92 17.06
N PHE A 112 -10.50 -10.16 15.82
CA PHE A 112 -11.68 -9.53 15.22
C PHE A 112 -11.64 -8.00 15.08
N ALA A 113 -10.45 -7.44 14.85
CA ALA A 113 -10.28 -6.02 14.54
C ALA A 113 -10.55 -5.73 13.07
N THR A 114 -11.11 -4.57 12.75
CA THR A 114 -11.18 -4.04 11.38
C THR A 114 -10.60 -2.63 11.33
N VAL A 115 -9.55 -2.40 10.54
CA VAL A 115 -9.06 -1.06 10.18
C VAL A 115 -9.56 -0.74 8.78
N ASN A 116 -10.50 0.18 8.66
CA ASN A 116 -11.18 0.51 7.41
C ASN A 116 -11.03 1.99 7.06
N GLY A 117 -10.77 2.31 5.79
CA GLY A 117 -10.89 3.67 5.26
C GLY A 117 -10.01 4.71 5.95
N SER A 118 -8.95 4.30 6.65
CA SER A 118 -8.15 5.20 7.48
C SER A 118 -6.94 5.73 6.71
N VAL A 119 -6.56 6.98 6.97
CA VAL A 119 -5.38 7.63 6.40
C VAL A 119 -4.31 7.75 7.48
N ILE A 120 -3.18 7.11 7.27
CA ILE A 120 -2.07 7.07 8.22
C ILE A 120 -0.82 7.63 7.55
N THR A 121 -0.23 8.68 8.14
CA THR A 121 0.92 9.37 7.56
C THR A 121 1.92 9.87 8.59
N ASN A 122 3.19 10.00 8.20
CA ASN A 122 4.25 10.57 9.05
C ASN A 122 4.40 9.84 10.39
N THR A 123 4.32 8.51 10.37
CA THR A 123 4.55 7.66 11.54
C THR A 123 5.83 6.83 11.38
N ALA A 124 6.39 6.29 12.46
CA ALA A 124 7.49 5.33 12.27
C ALA A 124 6.97 4.05 11.60
N THR A 125 5.82 3.55 12.05
CA THR A 125 5.07 2.43 11.47
C THR A 125 3.63 2.86 11.24
N GLY A 126 3.03 2.53 10.09
CA GLY A 126 1.63 2.88 9.81
C GLY A 126 0.67 2.08 10.69
N ILE A 127 0.61 0.77 10.44
CA ILE A 127 -0.15 -0.21 11.21
C ILE A 127 0.81 -1.28 11.73
N ASP A 128 0.83 -1.51 13.04
CA ASP A 128 1.68 -2.49 13.73
C ASP A 128 0.78 -3.52 14.44
N PHE A 129 0.68 -4.72 13.88
CA PHE A 129 -0.08 -5.85 14.43
C PHE A 129 0.89 -6.86 15.07
N LYS A 130 0.66 -7.20 16.33
CA LYS A 130 1.43 -8.19 17.09
C LYS A 130 0.50 -9.21 17.72
N SER A 131 0.60 -10.47 17.32
CA SER A 131 -0.31 -11.52 17.78
C SER A 131 -1.77 -11.14 17.53
N VAL A 132 -2.09 -10.78 16.27
CA VAL A 132 -3.44 -10.42 15.84
C VAL A 132 -4.00 -11.48 14.92
N GLU A 133 -5.24 -11.89 15.17
CA GLU A 133 -5.89 -12.95 14.40
C GLU A 133 -7.29 -12.56 13.91
N ASN A 134 -7.74 -13.20 12.83
CA ASN A 134 -9.10 -13.04 12.28
C ASN A 134 -9.52 -11.58 12.09
N SER A 135 -8.58 -10.74 11.70
CA SER A 135 -8.74 -9.29 11.58
C SER A 135 -8.55 -8.82 10.15
N THR A 136 -9.01 -7.60 9.87
CA THR A 136 -9.02 -7.04 8.52
C THR A 136 -8.40 -5.65 8.47
N ILE A 137 -7.51 -5.41 7.51
CA ILE A 137 -7.07 -4.07 7.10
C ILE A 137 -7.59 -3.84 5.69
N VAL A 138 -8.44 -2.83 5.51
CA VAL A 138 -9.15 -2.62 4.26
C VAL A 138 -9.31 -1.14 3.90
N ASN A 139 -9.26 -0.85 2.59
CA ASN A 139 -9.51 0.48 2.02
C ASN A 139 -8.69 1.62 2.66
N SER A 140 -7.54 1.32 3.26
CA SER A 140 -6.77 2.30 4.01
C SER A 140 -5.60 2.83 3.19
N THR A 141 -5.22 4.09 3.44
CA THR A 141 -4.07 4.74 2.80
C THR A 141 -2.96 4.92 3.82
N ILE A 142 -1.83 4.26 3.63
CA ILE A 142 -0.68 4.31 4.52
C ILE A 142 0.54 4.83 3.76
N ARG A 143 1.08 5.97 4.19
CA ARG A 143 2.18 6.62 3.47
C ARG A 143 3.16 7.37 4.35
N HIS A 144 4.34 7.64 3.79
CA HIS A 144 5.40 8.41 4.47
C HIS A 144 5.73 7.86 5.87
N THR A 145 5.80 6.53 5.99
CA THR A 145 6.26 5.88 7.21
C THR A 145 7.78 5.64 7.16
N ILE A 146 8.43 5.41 8.31
CA ILE A 146 9.90 5.27 8.36
C ILE A 146 10.33 3.79 8.25
N ASN A 147 9.74 2.92 9.07
CA ASN A 147 10.09 1.51 9.19
C ASN A 147 9.24 0.62 8.28
N GLY A 148 7.97 0.95 8.14
CA GLY A 148 7.12 0.37 7.10
C GLY A 148 5.64 0.67 7.28
N GLY A 149 4.89 0.43 6.21
CA GLY A 149 3.47 0.77 6.12
C GLY A 149 2.63 -0.11 7.04
N ILE A 150 2.58 -1.41 6.75
CA ILE A 150 1.86 -2.42 7.53
C ILE A 150 2.86 -3.48 7.98
N LEU A 151 3.00 -3.67 9.29
CA LEU A 151 3.88 -4.68 9.88
C LEU A 151 3.01 -5.66 10.68
N THR A 152 3.18 -6.94 10.43
CA THR A 152 2.53 -8.02 11.18
C THR A 152 3.58 -8.95 11.76
N PHE A 153 3.45 -9.28 13.05
CA PHE A 153 4.32 -10.21 13.76
C PHE A 153 3.48 -11.25 14.50
N LEU A 154 3.67 -12.54 14.18
CA LEU A 154 2.89 -13.65 14.73
C LEU A 154 1.37 -13.47 14.53
N CYS A 155 0.95 -13.03 13.34
CA CYS A 155 -0.44 -12.74 13.02
C CYS A 155 -1.00 -13.75 12.01
N HIS A 156 -2.10 -14.41 12.35
CA HIS A 156 -2.65 -15.50 11.56
C HIS A 156 -4.07 -15.22 11.09
N ASN A 157 -4.46 -15.77 9.94
CA ASN A 157 -5.84 -15.71 9.45
C ASN A 157 -6.38 -14.28 9.27
N ASN A 158 -5.54 -13.33 8.83
CA ASN A 158 -5.94 -11.95 8.59
C ASN A 158 -6.13 -11.66 7.11
N THR A 159 -6.93 -10.63 6.81
CA THR A 159 -7.14 -10.12 5.47
C THR A 159 -6.59 -8.71 5.34
N ILE A 160 -5.67 -8.49 4.40
CA ILE A 160 -5.14 -7.17 4.03
C ILE A 160 -5.57 -6.91 2.60
N THR A 161 -6.61 -6.10 2.40
CA THR A 161 -7.24 -5.96 1.09
C THR A 161 -7.56 -4.53 0.67
N ALA A 162 -7.45 -4.24 -0.63
CA ALA A 162 -7.82 -2.94 -1.21
C ALA A 162 -7.13 -1.72 -0.56
N ASN A 163 -5.93 -1.88 0.00
CA ASN A 163 -5.18 -0.78 0.61
C ASN A 163 -4.24 -0.12 -0.39
N THR A 164 -3.98 1.17 -0.18
CA THR A 164 -2.91 1.91 -0.85
C THR A 164 -1.76 2.11 0.13
N VAL A 165 -0.62 1.45 -0.11
CA VAL A 165 0.57 1.56 0.75
C VAL A 165 1.73 2.11 -0.07
N GLU A 166 2.16 3.32 0.24
CA GLU A 166 3.06 4.05 -0.64
C GLU A 166 4.05 4.99 0.02
N ASP A 167 5.13 5.28 -0.71
CA ASP A 167 6.16 6.23 -0.26
C ASP A 167 6.75 5.84 1.12
N ASN A 168 6.90 4.54 1.36
CA ASN A 168 7.54 3.99 2.56
C ASN A 168 8.93 3.45 2.17
N PRO A 169 10.03 4.17 2.46
CA PRO A 169 11.36 3.88 1.94
C PRO A 169 11.93 2.53 2.36
N ARG A 170 11.36 1.89 3.39
CA ARG A 170 11.79 0.57 3.85
C ARG A 170 10.86 -0.55 3.37
N HIS A 171 9.73 -0.78 4.04
CA HIS A 171 8.80 -1.86 3.68
C HIS A 171 7.39 -1.29 3.45
N GLY A 172 6.70 -1.76 2.42
CA GLY A 172 5.27 -1.50 2.24
C GLY A 172 4.48 -2.33 3.25
N ILE A 173 4.40 -3.64 3.01
CA ILE A 173 3.81 -4.64 3.90
C ILE A 173 4.90 -5.64 4.31
N GLN A 174 5.08 -5.87 5.61
CA GLN A 174 5.91 -6.92 6.16
C GLN A 174 5.06 -7.89 6.99
N VAL A 175 5.21 -9.18 6.69
CA VAL A 175 4.51 -10.28 7.33
C VAL A 175 5.56 -11.23 7.90
N GLU A 176 5.65 -11.31 9.22
CA GLU A 176 6.69 -12.04 9.94
C GLU A 176 6.09 -13.06 10.91
N GLY A 177 6.53 -14.33 10.83
CA GLY A 177 5.99 -15.40 11.66
C GLY A 177 4.48 -15.60 11.50
N SER A 178 3.92 -15.23 10.35
CA SER A 178 2.49 -14.95 10.18
C SER A 178 1.92 -15.82 9.05
N ASP A 179 0.97 -16.69 9.38
CA ASP A 179 0.51 -17.76 8.48
C ASP A 179 -0.95 -17.58 8.06
N GLU A 180 -1.32 -18.18 6.92
CA GLU A 180 -2.71 -18.26 6.46
C GLU A 180 -3.40 -16.89 6.25
N ASN A 181 -2.63 -15.85 5.92
CA ASN A 181 -3.18 -14.52 5.64
C ASN A 181 -3.52 -14.37 4.14
N GLU A 182 -4.55 -13.56 3.87
CA GLU A 182 -4.90 -13.12 2.52
C GLU A 182 -4.45 -11.68 2.30
N ILE A 183 -3.60 -11.46 1.29
CA ILE A 183 -3.10 -10.15 0.89
C ILE A 183 -3.56 -9.90 -0.55
N SER A 184 -4.68 -9.19 -0.72
CA SER A 184 -5.33 -9.12 -2.02
C SER A 184 -5.77 -7.72 -2.47
N GLY A 185 -5.65 -7.43 -3.77
CA GLY A 185 -6.20 -6.17 -4.31
C GLY A 185 -5.51 -4.89 -3.83
N ASN A 186 -4.33 -4.96 -3.22
CA ASN A 186 -3.62 -3.78 -2.72
C ASN A 186 -2.81 -3.09 -3.82
N THR A 187 -2.64 -1.78 -3.70
CA THR A 187 -1.69 -0.98 -4.49
C THR A 187 -0.47 -0.65 -3.64
N LEU A 188 0.68 -1.24 -4.00
CA LEU A 188 1.96 -1.08 -3.30
C LEU A 188 2.90 -0.29 -4.19
N ARG A 189 3.20 0.95 -3.81
CA ARG A 189 3.80 1.95 -4.69
C ARG A 189 4.97 2.72 -4.07
N ARG A 190 6.11 2.83 -4.77
CA ARG A 190 7.26 3.64 -4.29
C ARG A 190 7.71 3.28 -2.87
N ASN A 191 7.72 1.99 -2.55
CA ASN A 191 8.28 1.47 -1.31
C ASN A 191 9.66 0.88 -1.58
N GLY A 192 10.49 0.74 -0.54
CA GLY A 192 11.76 0.01 -0.65
C GLY A 192 11.51 -1.44 -1.10
N ILE A 193 10.92 -2.25 -0.22
CA ILE A 193 10.37 -3.56 -0.60
C ILE A 193 8.86 -3.51 -0.40
N ALA A 194 8.08 -3.76 -1.44
CA ALA A 194 6.62 -3.63 -1.34
C ALA A 194 5.98 -4.70 -0.44
N LEU A 195 6.39 -5.97 -0.55
CA LEU A 195 5.89 -7.06 0.30
C LEU A 195 7.02 -7.98 0.78
N VAL A 196 7.10 -8.23 2.08
CA VAL A 196 8.04 -9.19 2.68
C VAL A 196 7.26 -10.27 3.42
N LEU A 197 7.54 -11.55 3.11
CA LEU A 197 7.08 -12.69 3.90
C LEU A 197 8.29 -13.37 4.55
N TRP A 198 8.43 -13.29 5.87
CA TRP A 198 9.54 -13.88 6.63
C TRP A 198 9.02 -14.94 7.61
N THR A 199 9.48 -16.19 7.46
CA THR A 199 9.07 -17.33 8.30
C THR A 199 7.54 -17.42 8.36
N SER A 200 6.92 -17.25 7.19
CA SER A 200 5.47 -17.04 7.04
C SER A 200 4.95 -17.98 5.97
N HIS A 201 3.93 -18.77 6.30
CA HIS A 201 3.52 -19.93 5.54
C HIS A 201 2.07 -19.85 5.07
N ASN A 202 1.77 -20.52 3.96
CA ASN A 202 0.40 -20.68 3.46
C ASN A 202 -0.38 -19.37 3.24
N ASN A 203 0.31 -18.25 3.00
CA ASN A 203 -0.34 -16.98 2.69
C ASN A 203 -0.73 -16.91 1.21
N THR A 204 -1.83 -16.24 0.91
CA THR A 204 -2.30 -16.00 -0.46
C THR A 204 -2.11 -14.53 -0.84
N VAL A 205 -1.29 -14.28 -1.85
CA VAL A 205 -1.00 -12.94 -2.38
C VAL A 205 -1.59 -12.82 -3.77
N SER A 206 -2.68 -12.08 -3.94
CA SER A 206 -3.38 -12.04 -5.23
C SER A 206 -3.91 -10.68 -5.65
N ARG A 207 -3.98 -10.43 -6.96
CA ARG A 207 -4.58 -9.19 -7.51
C ARG A 207 -3.95 -7.89 -6.99
N ASN A 208 -2.72 -7.94 -6.47
CA ASN A 208 -2.01 -6.76 -6.01
C ASN A 208 -1.28 -6.08 -7.17
N THR A 209 -1.19 -4.76 -7.13
CA THR A 209 -0.41 -3.95 -8.06
C THR A 209 0.87 -3.48 -7.37
N PHE A 210 2.02 -3.90 -7.88
CA PHE A 210 3.34 -3.50 -7.41
C PHE A 210 3.94 -2.50 -8.39
N GLN A 211 4.05 -1.24 -8.01
CA GLN A 211 4.52 -0.17 -8.90
C GLN A 211 5.70 0.60 -8.28
N CYS A 212 6.74 0.91 -9.05
CA CYS A 212 7.81 1.80 -8.59
C CYS A 212 8.55 1.39 -7.30
N ASN A 213 8.45 0.13 -6.84
CA ASN A 213 9.15 -0.29 -5.63
C ASN A 213 10.60 -0.69 -5.97
N ASP A 214 11.55 -0.51 -5.04
CA ASP A 214 12.93 -0.97 -5.29
C ASP A 214 12.95 -2.51 -5.47
N GLU A 215 12.13 -3.22 -4.72
CA GLU A 215 11.78 -4.62 -4.93
C GLU A 215 10.27 -4.85 -4.75
N ALA A 216 9.65 -5.69 -5.59
CA ALA A 216 8.22 -5.96 -5.51
C ALA A 216 7.89 -6.84 -4.30
N TRP A 217 8.59 -7.96 -4.16
CA TRP A 217 8.43 -8.83 -2.99
C TRP A 217 9.68 -9.66 -2.66
N GLN A 218 9.73 -10.12 -1.40
CA GLN A 218 10.71 -11.07 -0.90
C GLN A 218 10.05 -12.18 -0.06
N LEU A 219 10.54 -13.41 -0.22
CA LEU A 219 10.21 -14.53 0.65
C LEU A 219 11.49 -15.04 1.34
N GLN A 220 11.45 -15.19 2.66
CA GLN A 220 12.58 -15.70 3.46
C GLN A 220 12.08 -16.78 4.42
N SER A 221 12.59 -18.01 4.29
CA SER A 221 12.17 -19.14 5.13
C SER A 221 10.64 -19.37 5.15
N SER A 222 9.97 -19.02 4.05
CA SER A 222 8.52 -18.97 3.91
C SER A 222 8.09 -20.00 2.87
N THR A 223 7.13 -20.87 3.17
CA THR A 223 6.72 -22.01 2.33
C THR A 223 5.20 -22.08 2.16
N GLY A 224 4.72 -22.73 1.10
CA GLY A 224 3.28 -22.90 0.86
C GLY A 224 2.52 -21.62 0.49
N ASN A 225 3.22 -20.50 0.32
CA ASN A 225 2.60 -19.24 -0.10
C ASN A 225 2.23 -19.28 -1.60
N THR A 226 1.07 -18.75 -1.95
CA THR A 226 0.57 -18.70 -3.33
C THR A 226 0.53 -17.27 -3.83
N PHE A 227 1.16 -17.00 -4.97
CA PHE A 227 1.14 -15.71 -5.65
C PHE A 227 0.45 -15.87 -7.00
N HIS A 228 -0.67 -15.18 -7.24
CA HIS A 228 -1.38 -15.24 -8.52
C HIS A 228 -2.08 -13.93 -8.86
N ASP A 229 -2.29 -13.66 -10.15
CA ASP A 229 -2.99 -12.48 -10.65
C ASP A 229 -2.41 -11.12 -10.19
N ASN A 230 -1.14 -11.08 -9.78
CA ASN A 230 -0.47 -9.84 -9.39
C ASN A 230 0.14 -9.14 -10.60
N VAL A 231 0.15 -7.82 -10.58
CA VAL A 231 0.67 -6.97 -11.67
C VAL A 231 1.92 -6.23 -11.20
N LEU A 232 3.01 -6.29 -11.97
CA LEU A 232 4.21 -5.49 -11.74
C LEU A 232 4.29 -4.38 -12.79
N LEU A 233 4.33 -3.14 -12.31
CA LEU A 233 4.44 -1.96 -13.13
C LEU A 233 5.77 -1.25 -12.85
N GLU A 234 6.45 -0.83 -13.91
CA GLU A 234 7.58 0.10 -13.79
C GLU A 234 7.10 1.47 -13.31
N CYS A 235 8.06 2.33 -12.94
CA CYS A 235 7.71 3.72 -12.78
C CYS A 235 7.26 4.33 -14.10
N GLU A 236 6.16 5.06 -14.05
CA GLU A 236 5.79 5.95 -15.15
C GLU A 236 6.94 6.92 -15.36
N THR A 237 7.75 6.68 -16.39
CA THR A 237 8.37 7.80 -17.09
C THR A 237 7.22 8.49 -17.85
N PRO A 238 7.16 9.83 -17.90
CA PRO A 238 6.21 10.48 -18.80
C PRO A 238 6.39 9.85 -20.19
N PRO A 239 5.29 9.53 -20.91
CA PRO A 239 5.36 8.74 -22.13
C PRO A 239 6.36 9.39 -23.09
N ILE A 240 7.44 8.67 -23.40
CA ILE A 240 8.31 9.05 -24.51
C ILE A 240 7.44 8.84 -25.76
N PRO A 241 7.14 9.88 -26.55
CA PRO A 241 6.33 9.72 -27.75
C PRO A 241 6.96 8.64 -28.65
N GLY A 242 6.25 7.53 -28.84
CA GLY A 242 6.68 6.42 -29.71
C GLY A 242 7.11 5.12 -29.02
N PHE A 243 7.14 5.04 -27.68
CA PHE A 243 7.38 3.77 -26.97
C PHE A 243 6.13 3.34 -26.20
N GLY A 244 5.60 2.15 -26.53
CA GLY A 244 4.48 1.53 -25.82
C GLY A 244 4.87 1.03 -24.43
N TRP A 245 3.89 0.97 -23.53
CA TRP A 245 4.04 0.48 -22.15
C TRP A 245 4.61 -0.94 -22.10
N VAL A 246 5.59 -1.18 -21.23
CA VAL A 246 6.06 -2.53 -20.89
C VAL A 246 5.50 -2.88 -19.51
N ALA A 247 4.31 -3.48 -19.47
CA ALA A 247 3.78 -4.11 -18.27
C ALA A 247 4.21 -5.58 -18.27
N CYS A 248 4.98 -6.01 -17.27
CA CYS A 248 5.23 -7.43 -17.04
C CYS A 248 4.06 -8.00 -16.24
N LEU A 249 3.12 -8.64 -16.94
CA LEU A 249 2.06 -9.42 -16.31
C LEU A 249 2.65 -10.76 -15.86
N ILE A 250 2.70 -11.04 -14.55
CA ILE A 250 2.98 -12.40 -14.07
C ILE A 250 1.65 -13.15 -14.06
N ALA A 251 1.29 -13.70 -15.22
CA ALA A 251 0.13 -14.56 -15.36
C ALA A 251 0.46 -15.99 -14.91
N GLY A 252 -0.25 -16.47 -13.89
CA GLY A 252 -0.58 -17.90 -13.76
C GLY A 252 0.47 -18.88 -13.23
N ALA A 253 1.63 -18.46 -12.74
CA ALA A 253 2.51 -19.38 -12.01
C ALA A 253 2.13 -19.36 -10.53
N ALA A 254 1.45 -20.41 -10.05
CA ALA A 254 1.47 -20.75 -8.63
C ALA A 254 2.94 -20.97 -8.24
N LEU A 255 3.61 -19.92 -7.79
CA LEU A 255 4.99 -19.97 -7.37
C LEU A 255 5.02 -20.66 -6.01
N VAL A 256 5.01 -22.00 -6.00
CA VAL A 256 5.20 -22.81 -4.79
C VAL A 256 6.66 -22.64 -4.37
N ALA A 257 6.92 -21.54 -3.68
CA ALA A 257 8.24 -21.10 -3.29
C ALA A 257 8.71 -21.84 -2.02
N GLY A 258 9.71 -22.70 -2.17
CA GLY A 258 10.63 -23.08 -1.10
C GLY A 258 12.01 -22.51 -1.41
N GLY A 259 12.48 -21.55 -0.62
CA GLY A 259 13.78 -20.88 -0.79
C GLY A 259 13.69 -19.45 -1.35
N PHE A 260 14.67 -18.61 -0.98
CA PHE A 260 14.73 -17.16 -1.24
C PHE A 260 14.31 -16.78 -2.67
N LEU A 261 13.18 -16.08 -2.80
CA LEU A 261 12.67 -15.57 -4.09
C LEU A 261 12.50 -14.05 -4.00
N ARG A 262 13.03 -13.34 -4.99
CA ARG A 262 12.92 -11.89 -5.15
C ARG A 262 12.36 -11.58 -6.54
N ALA A 263 11.37 -10.70 -6.61
CA ALA A 263 10.91 -10.13 -7.87
C ALA A 263 11.30 -8.65 -7.94
N ARG A 264 12.01 -8.25 -9.00
CA ARG A 264 12.36 -6.87 -9.29
C ARG A 264 11.69 -6.45 -10.59
N ALA A 265 11.10 -5.26 -10.61
CA ALA A 265 10.86 -4.57 -11.87
C ALA A 265 12.24 -4.15 -12.40
N LYS A 266 12.64 -4.61 -13.59
CA LYS A 266 13.90 -4.16 -14.19
C LYS A 266 13.76 -2.68 -14.50
N LYS A 267 14.61 -1.85 -13.91
CA LYS A 267 14.82 -0.48 -14.42
C LYS A 267 15.52 -0.63 -15.77
N ALA A 268 14.96 -0.09 -16.85
CA ALA A 268 15.67 -0.01 -18.12
C ALA A 268 16.92 0.88 -17.95
N GLU A 269 18.09 0.27 -17.79
CA GLU A 269 19.37 0.98 -17.86
C GLU A 269 19.64 1.36 -19.31
N PHE A 270 19.25 2.59 -19.69
CA PHE A 270 19.75 3.18 -20.92
C PHE A 270 21.18 3.68 -20.68
N ALA A 271 22.16 2.92 -21.17
CA ALA A 271 23.53 3.40 -21.29
C ALA A 271 23.53 4.69 -22.13
N ALA A 272 23.93 5.81 -21.52
CA ALA A 272 24.17 7.05 -22.27
C ALA A 272 25.19 6.76 -23.39
N PRO A 273 24.99 7.26 -24.62
CA PRO A 273 25.99 7.12 -25.66
C PRO A 273 27.25 7.87 -25.17
N ARG A 274 28.36 7.12 -25.03
CA ARG A 274 29.67 7.71 -24.76
C ARG A 274 29.95 8.70 -25.89
N ARG A 275 30.13 9.97 -25.53
CA ARG A 275 30.65 11.00 -26.44
C ARG A 275 32.11 10.72 -26.75
#